data_AF-A0A375YRU6-F1
#
_entry.id   AF-A0A375YRU6-F1
#
_cell.length_a   1.000
_cell.length_b   1.000
_cell.length_c   1.000
_cell.angle_alpha   90.00
_cell.angle_beta   90.00
_cell.angle_gamma   90.00
#
_symmetry.space_group_name_H-M   'P 1'
#
loop_
_entity.id
_entity.type
_entity.pdbx_description
1 polymer ?
#
loop_
_entity_poly.entity_id
_entity_poly.type
_entity_poly.pdbx_seq_one_letter_code
_entity_poly.pdbx_strand_id
1 'polypeptide(L)'
;MTYRIDPVVLHQVTKGAVGRPLYNGELITRTIESLAEHYPGLIDPTPGRWVASKAGGVLGKVRFLYFSPREYLVIFGSPTGTQGFSGRYKHIDIHKFLLAGRIDSYDVESDATTPLPPLLPGGHTCLERGHARGLTIHPGSWHLEYGRGAVATTLPFAMVDTLLVSLEIESVRRSAVEFGKLARRRFRRDESDAPKWVR
;
A
#
# COMPACT_ATOMS: atom_id res chain seq x y z
N MET A 1 8.88 -21.43 -0.02
CA MET A 1 7.59 -20.80 0.35
C MET A 1 7.16 -19.90 -0.80
N THR A 2 5.88 -19.92 -1.19
CA THR A 2 5.43 -19.31 -2.44
C THR A 2 4.65 -18.02 -2.16
N TYR A 3 5.15 -16.89 -2.68
CA TYR A 3 4.44 -15.60 -2.70
C TYR A 3 3.36 -15.62 -3.78
N ARG A 4 2.23 -14.93 -3.57
CA ARG A 4 1.14 -14.89 -4.56
C ARG A 4 1.29 -13.78 -5.59
N ILE A 5 2.06 -12.74 -5.27
CA ILE A 5 2.31 -11.60 -6.15
C ILE A 5 3.77 -11.63 -6.61
N ASP A 6 3.99 -11.43 -7.91
CA ASP A 6 5.30 -11.35 -8.52
C ASP A 6 5.70 -9.87 -8.79
N PRO A 7 6.81 -9.37 -8.20
CA PRO A 7 7.37 -8.06 -8.52
C PRO A 7 7.58 -7.80 -10.01
N VAL A 8 7.90 -8.83 -10.81
CA VAL A 8 8.12 -8.68 -12.26
C VAL A 8 6.82 -8.28 -12.96
N VAL A 9 5.71 -8.92 -12.61
CA VAL A 9 4.39 -8.59 -13.15
C VAL A 9 3.96 -7.19 -12.70
N LEU A 10 4.21 -6.82 -11.44
CA LEU A 10 3.94 -5.46 -10.95
C LEU A 10 4.72 -4.42 -11.76
N HIS A 11 5.98 -4.70 -12.09
CA HIS A 11 6.79 -3.82 -12.92
C HIS A 11 6.25 -3.68 -14.34
N GLN A 12 5.81 -4.79 -14.95
CA GLN A 12 5.18 -4.79 -16.28
C GLN A 12 3.90 -3.96 -16.30
N VAL A 13 3.00 -4.17 -15.34
CA VAL A 13 1.77 -3.38 -15.21
C VAL A 13 2.08 -1.90 -15.02
N THR A 14 3.06 -1.58 -14.16
CA THR A 14 3.50 -0.20 -13.94
C THR A 14 3.96 0.45 -15.25
N LYS A 15 4.85 -0.22 -16.00
CA LYS A 15 5.34 0.27 -17.29
C LYS A 15 4.22 0.48 -18.31
N GLY A 16 3.23 -0.41 -18.36
CA GLY A 16 2.07 -0.29 -19.25
C GLY A 16 1.10 0.85 -18.88
N ALA A 17 1.14 1.31 -17.63
CA ALA A 17 0.31 2.42 -17.15
C ALA A 17 0.98 3.80 -17.34
N VAL A 18 2.31 3.87 -17.44
CA VAL A 18 3.05 5.15 -17.57
C VAL A 18 2.55 5.97 -18.76
N GLY A 19 2.50 7.28 -18.58
CA GLY A 19 2.10 8.24 -19.61
C GLY A 19 0.59 8.51 -19.66
N ARG A 20 -0.21 7.73 -18.91
CA ARG A 20 -1.65 8.00 -18.78
C ARG A 20 -1.91 9.21 -17.87
N PRO A 21 -2.97 9.99 -18.14
CA PRO A 21 -3.34 11.12 -17.28
C PRO A 21 -3.68 10.67 -15.85
N LEU A 22 -3.14 11.40 -14.87
CA LEU A 22 -3.45 11.23 -13.46
C LEU A 22 -4.73 12.00 -13.05
N TYR A 23 -4.96 13.18 -13.64
CA TYR A 23 -5.99 14.14 -13.20
C TYR A 23 -7.42 13.59 -13.26
N ASN A 24 -7.73 12.77 -14.26
CA ASN A 24 -9.03 12.10 -14.42
C ASN A 24 -9.10 10.73 -13.71
N GLY A 25 -8.05 10.34 -12.97
CA GLY A 25 -7.95 9.04 -12.31
C GLY A 25 -7.68 7.84 -13.23
N GLU A 26 -7.52 8.05 -14.54
CA GLU A 26 -7.36 6.97 -15.53
C GLU A 26 -6.12 6.13 -15.25
N LEU A 27 -4.99 6.78 -14.92
CA LEU A 27 -3.75 6.08 -14.54
C LEU A 27 -4.01 5.03 -13.45
N ILE A 28 -4.72 5.43 -12.39
CA ILE A 28 -4.98 4.56 -11.24
C ILE A 28 -5.98 3.47 -11.60
N THR A 29 -7.10 3.82 -12.24
CA THR A 29 -8.14 2.86 -12.63
C THR A 29 -7.58 1.77 -13.54
N ARG A 30 -6.85 2.16 -14.60
CA ARG A 30 -6.25 1.21 -15.54
C ARG A 30 -5.18 0.32 -14.90
N THR A 31 -4.39 0.89 -13.98
CA THR A 31 -3.42 0.10 -13.21
C THR A 31 -4.13 -1.00 -12.43
N ILE A 32 -5.22 -0.68 -11.74
CA ILE A 32 -5.98 -1.66 -10.94
C ILE A 32 -6.67 -2.70 -11.81
N GLU A 33 -7.29 -2.29 -12.92
CA GLU A 33 -7.90 -3.23 -13.89
C GLU A 33 -6.86 -4.23 -14.40
N SER A 34 -5.69 -3.75 -14.84
CA SER A 34 -4.62 -4.62 -15.33
C SER A 34 -4.06 -5.54 -14.23
N LEU A 35 -3.98 -5.06 -12.99
CA LEU A 35 -3.63 -5.91 -11.84
C LEU A 35 -4.69 -7.00 -11.59
N ALA A 36 -5.98 -6.68 -11.69
CA ALA A 36 -7.06 -7.65 -11.51
C ALA A 36 -7.07 -8.71 -12.61
N GLU A 37 -6.68 -8.36 -13.85
CA GLU A 37 -6.50 -9.31 -14.96
C GLU A 37 -5.36 -10.31 -14.69
N HIS A 38 -4.24 -9.85 -14.14
CA HIS A 38 -3.09 -10.71 -13.82
C HIS A 38 -3.31 -11.54 -12.55
N TYR A 39 -4.15 -11.06 -11.63
CA TYR A 39 -4.38 -11.70 -10.33
C TYR A 39 -5.89 -11.87 -10.05
N PRO A 40 -6.60 -12.67 -10.86
CA PRO A 40 -8.04 -12.86 -10.72
C PRO A 40 -8.38 -13.47 -9.35
N GLY A 41 -9.35 -12.88 -8.66
CA GLY A 41 -9.78 -13.30 -7.32
C GLY A 41 -8.84 -12.88 -6.18
N LEU A 42 -7.69 -12.25 -6.49
CA LEU A 42 -6.78 -11.69 -5.49
C LEU A 42 -6.93 -10.18 -5.37
N ILE A 43 -7.13 -9.49 -6.50
CA ILE A 43 -7.27 -8.04 -6.58
C ILE A 43 -8.68 -7.72 -7.08
N ASP A 44 -9.39 -6.90 -6.30
CA ASP A 44 -10.73 -6.42 -6.63
C ASP A 44 -10.63 -5.09 -7.41
N PRO A 45 -11.11 -5.04 -8.67
CA PRO A 45 -11.06 -3.82 -9.47
C PRO A 45 -12.08 -2.77 -9.05
N THR A 46 -13.05 -3.11 -8.19
CA THR A 46 -14.09 -2.17 -7.77
C THR A 46 -13.49 -0.94 -7.06
N PRO A 47 -14.05 0.27 -7.29
CA PRO A 47 -13.58 1.48 -6.62
C PRO A 47 -13.55 1.33 -5.10
N GLY A 48 -12.36 1.48 -4.52
CA GLY A 48 -12.10 1.41 -3.09
C GLY A 48 -11.96 2.81 -2.46
N ARG A 49 -11.90 2.84 -1.13
CA ARG A 49 -11.71 4.10 -0.38
C ARG A 49 -10.22 4.43 -0.26
N TRP A 50 -9.93 5.72 -0.32
CA TRP A 50 -8.64 6.27 0.06
C TRP A 50 -8.60 6.51 1.57
N VAL A 51 -7.48 6.18 2.20
CA VAL A 51 -7.20 6.43 3.61
C VAL A 51 -6.01 7.36 3.70
N ALA A 52 -6.06 8.33 4.61
CA ALA A 52 -4.89 9.12 4.94
C ALA A 52 -3.88 8.25 5.70
N SER A 53 -2.62 8.29 5.29
CA SER A 53 -1.55 7.56 5.96
C SER A 53 -0.40 8.50 6.24
N LYS A 54 0.06 8.48 7.49
CA LYS A 54 1.31 9.11 7.91
C LYS A 54 2.20 8.02 8.48
N ALA A 55 3.46 7.95 8.08
CA ALA A 55 4.44 6.99 8.57
C ALA A 55 5.84 7.60 8.46
N GLY A 56 6.58 7.74 9.55
CA GLY A 56 7.98 8.23 9.49
C GLY A 56 8.11 9.62 8.86
N GLY A 57 7.11 10.49 9.05
CA GLY A 57 7.04 11.82 8.43
C GLY A 57 6.43 11.85 7.02
N VAL A 58 6.31 10.70 6.36
CA VAL A 58 5.72 10.56 5.03
C VAL A 58 4.20 10.60 5.13
N LEU A 59 3.57 11.63 4.58
CA LEU A 59 2.12 11.83 4.56
C LEU A 59 1.58 11.66 3.13
N GLY A 60 0.53 10.86 2.98
CA GLY A 60 -0.14 10.68 1.70
C GLY A 60 -1.48 9.96 1.79
N LYS A 61 -1.96 9.55 0.63
CA LYS A 61 -3.17 8.75 0.46
C LYS A 61 -2.78 7.33 0.09
N VAL A 62 -3.37 6.36 0.78
CA VAL A 62 -3.18 4.95 0.51
C VAL A 62 -4.51 4.30 0.12
N ARG A 63 -4.47 3.39 -0.85
CA ARG A 63 -5.57 2.48 -1.18
C ARG A 63 -5.03 1.06 -1.13
N PHE A 64 -5.61 0.24 -0.27
CA PHE A 64 -5.27 -1.17 -0.17
C PHE A 64 -5.89 -1.96 -1.32
N LEU A 65 -5.07 -2.77 -1.98
CA LEU A 65 -5.51 -3.67 -3.06
C LEU A 65 -5.47 -5.13 -2.62
N TYR A 66 -4.50 -5.49 -1.77
CA TYR A 66 -4.34 -6.83 -1.24
C TYR A 66 -3.63 -6.81 0.12
N PHE A 67 -3.99 -7.72 1.01
CA PHE A 67 -3.35 -7.90 2.30
C PHE A 67 -3.39 -9.36 2.77
N SER A 68 -2.31 -9.81 3.39
CA SER A 68 -2.18 -11.09 4.08
C SER A 68 -1.08 -10.96 5.15
N PRO A 69 -0.91 -11.95 6.04
CA PRO A 69 0.18 -11.94 7.02
C PRO A 69 1.59 -11.88 6.43
N ARG A 70 1.74 -12.18 5.12
CA ARG A 70 3.04 -12.24 4.45
C ARG A 70 3.24 -11.28 3.29
N GLU A 71 2.17 -10.68 2.79
CA GLU A 71 2.20 -9.85 1.59
C GLU A 71 1.14 -8.75 1.70
N TYR A 72 1.48 -7.55 1.24
CA TYR A 72 0.49 -6.49 0.99
C TYR A 72 0.78 -5.83 -0.36
N LEU A 73 -0.26 -5.33 -1.00
CA LEU A 73 -0.17 -4.46 -2.16
C LEU A 73 -1.07 -3.25 -1.94
N VAL A 74 -0.49 -2.06 -2.07
CA VAL A 74 -1.22 -0.79 -1.99
C VAL A 74 -0.84 0.13 -3.14
N ILE A 75 -1.72 1.09 -3.41
CA ILE A 75 -1.36 2.30 -4.13
C ILE A 75 -1.13 3.40 -3.10
N PHE A 76 0.03 4.06 -3.18
CA PHE A 76 0.34 5.22 -2.38
C PHE A 76 0.62 6.42 -3.27
N GLY A 77 0.19 7.60 -2.85
CA GLY A 77 0.62 8.84 -3.47
C GLY A 77 0.46 10.05 -2.57
N SER A 78 1.16 11.12 -2.91
CA SER A 78 1.05 12.41 -2.23
C SER A 78 0.77 13.52 -3.25
N PRO A 79 -0.45 14.10 -3.26
CA PRO A 79 -0.79 15.19 -4.17
C PRO A 79 0.10 16.43 -3.97
N THR A 80 0.49 16.72 -2.74
CA THR A 80 1.26 17.92 -2.36
C THR A 80 2.73 17.64 -2.05
N GLY A 81 3.18 16.40 -2.24
CA GLY A 81 4.53 15.97 -1.90
C GLY A 81 4.73 15.73 -0.41
N THR A 82 5.78 15.01 -0.07
CA THR A 82 6.14 14.68 1.32
C THR A 82 7.61 14.22 1.42
N GLN A 83 8.19 14.34 2.61
CA GLN A 83 9.54 13.90 2.92
C GLN A 83 9.55 13.14 4.24
N GLY A 84 10.42 12.14 4.36
CA GLY A 84 10.53 11.40 5.60
C GLY A 84 11.45 10.20 5.54
N PHE A 85 11.32 9.37 6.55
CA PHE A 85 12.05 8.13 6.75
C PHE A 85 11.24 6.95 6.23
N SER A 86 11.87 6.06 5.47
CA SER A 86 11.20 4.86 4.95
C SER A 86 10.71 3.91 6.05
N GLY A 87 11.28 3.99 7.24
CA GLY A 87 11.23 2.94 8.25
C GLY A 87 12.37 1.93 8.04
N ARG A 88 12.75 1.25 9.12
CA ARG A 88 13.68 0.12 9.09
C ARG A 88 12.92 -1.16 9.40
N TYR A 89 12.69 -1.97 8.38
CA TYR A 89 11.91 -3.19 8.54
C TYR A 89 12.79 -4.43 8.46
N LYS A 90 12.95 -5.15 9.57
CA LYS A 90 13.87 -6.30 9.65
C LYS A 90 13.38 -7.55 8.92
N HIS A 91 12.08 -7.66 8.66
CA HIS A 91 11.46 -8.92 8.20
C HIS A 91 10.63 -8.80 6.93
N ILE A 92 10.66 -7.65 6.25
CA ILE A 92 9.93 -7.40 4.99
C ILE A 92 10.82 -6.66 3.99
N ASP A 93 10.71 -7.07 2.73
CA ASP A 93 11.24 -6.33 1.59
C ASP A 93 10.10 -5.48 1.00
N ILE A 94 10.37 -4.21 0.70
CA ILE A 94 9.37 -3.27 0.18
C ILE A 94 9.76 -2.84 -1.22
N HIS A 95 8.94 -3.21 -2.19
CA HIS A 95 9.09 -2.84 -3.59
C HIS A 95 8.24 -1.61 -3.90
N LYS A 96 8.82 -0.62 -4.58
CA LYS A 96 8.10 0.55 -5.09
C LYS A 96 8.19 0.60 -6.61
N PHE A 97 7.04 0.75 -7.25
CA PHE A 97 6.94 0.88 -8.71
C PHE A 97 6.24 2.19 -9.05
N LEU A 98 6.97 3.13 -9.64
CA LEU A 98 6.48 4.50 -9.79
C LEU A 98 5.56 4.62 -11.02
N LEU A 99 4.34 5.08 -10.82
CA LEU A 99 3.35 5.30 -11.87
C LEU A 99 3.43 6.72 -12.44
N ALA A 100 3.61 7.71 -11.55
CA ALA A 100 3.71 9.12 -11.90
C ALA A 100 4.61 9.87 -10.91
N GLY A 101 5.16 11.00 -11.37
CA GLY A 101 5.98 11.91 -10.56
C GLY A 101 7.42 11.43 -10.41
N ARG A 102 8.00 11.63 -9.22
CA ARG A 102 9.42 11.36 -8.92
C ARG A 102 9.60 11.03 -7.45
N ILE A 103 10.51 10.10 -7.16
CA ILE A 103 10.97 9.84 -5.79
C ILE A 103 12.49 9.95 -5.74
N ASP A 104 13.00 10.83 -4.90
CA ASP A 104 14.43 10.90 -4.57
C ASP A 104 14.68 10.16 -3.25
N SER A 105 15.83 9.51 -3.14
CA SER A 105 16.21 8.81 -1.90
C SER A 105 17.72 8.81 -1.69
N TYR A 106 18.13 8.61 -0.44
CA TYR A 106 19.51 8.36 -0.07
C TYR A 106 19.55 7.26 0.99
N ASP A 107 20.66 6.53 1.07
CA ASP A 107 20.86 5.50 2.08
C ASP A 107 21.26 6.17 3.40
N VAL A 108 20.54 5.83 4.47
CA VAL A 108 20.81 6.38 5.81
C VAL A 108 22.01 5.73 6.46
N GLU A 109 22.37 4.51 6.05
CA GLU A 109 23.49 3.76 6.62
C GLU A 109 24.81 4.02 5.89
N SER A 110 24.77 4.71 4.76
CA SER A 110 25.94 4.97 3.93
C SER A 110 26.60 6.30 4.31
N ASP A 111 27.93 6.33 4.32
CA ASP A 111 28.71 7.57 4.41
C ASP A 111 28.66 8.41 3.12
N ALA A 112 27.99 7.91 2.07
CA ALA A 112 27.82 8.64 0.82
C ALA A 112 27.00 9.92 1.04
N THR A 113 27.56 11.06 0.63
CA THR A 113 26.90 12.36 0.70
C THR A 113 25.99 12.66 -0.50
N THR A 114 25.97 11.76 -1.49
CA THR A 114 25.20 11.89 -2.72
C THR A 114 23.90 11.08 -2.66
N PRO A 115 22.79 11.57 -3.25
CA PRO A 115 21.57 10.79 -3.34
C PRO A 115 21.74 9.59 -4.27
N LEU A 116 20.88 8.58 -4.07
CA LEU A 116 20.70 7.50 -5.04
C LEU A 116 20.07 8.06 -6.34
N PRO A 117 20.25 7.38 -7.48
CA PRO A 117 19.54 7.74 -8.70
C PRO A 117 18.03 7.85 -8.45
N PRO A 118 17.37 8.88 -9.00
CA PRO A 118 15.95 9.10 -8.76
C PRO A 118 15.11 7.97 -9.35
N LEU A 119 14.07 7.58 -8.63
CA LEU A 119 13.04 6.71 -9.19
C LEU A 119 12.12 7.57 -10.07
N LEU A 120 12.03 7.19 -11.35
CA LEU A 120 11.21 7.82 -12.37
C LEU A 120 10.05 6.90 -12.80
N PRO A 121 8.99 7.42 -13.46
CA PRO A 121 7.84 6.62 -13.85
C PRO A 121 8.24 5.40 -14.70
N GLY A 122 7.67 4.24 -14.37
CA GLY A 122 8.05 2.94 -14.95
C GLY A 122 9.29 2.33 -14.31
N GLY A 123 9.93 3.03 -13.37
CA GLY A 123 11.03 2.53 -12.55
C GLY A 123 10.57 1.63 -11.41
N HIS A 124 11.50 0.83 -10.93
CA HIS A 124 11.34 -0.05 -9.78
C HIS A 124 12.52 0.13 -8.82
N THR A 125 12.25 0.14 -7.52
CA THR A 125 13.28 -0.01 -6.47
C THR A 125 12.81 -0.97 -5.39
N CYS A 126 13.76 -1.62 -4.73
CA CYS A 126 13.52 -2.47 -3.57
C CYS A 126 14.26 -1.88 -2.37
N LEU A 127 13.53 -1.70 -1.26
CA LEU A 127 14.12 -1.52 0.06
C LEU A 127 14.22 -2.89 0.71
N GLU A 128 15.42 -3.39 0.82
CA GLU A 128 15.70 -4.69 1.42
C GLU A 128 15.55 -4.66 2.94
N ARG A 129 15.23 -5.82 3.50
CA ARG A 129 15.17 -6.05 4.94
C ARG A 129 16.35 -5.45 5.69
N GLY A 130 16.04 -4.77 6.78
CA GLY A 130 17.04 -4.18 7.68
C GLY A 130 17.62 -2.84 7.21
N HIS A 131 17.39 -2.45 5.96
CA HIS A 131 17.83 -1.15 5.42
C HIS A 131 16.80 -0.06 5.67
N ALA A 132 17.25 1.19 5.58
CA ALA A 132 16.40 2.35 5.65
C ALA A 132 16.92 3.47 4.75
N ARG A 133 16.00 4.31 4.26
CA ARG A 133 16.29 5.42 3.37
C ARG A 133 15.60 6.69 3.84
N GLY A 134 16.27 7.82 3.66
CA GLY A 134 15.59 9.11 3.59
C GLY A 134 14.98 9.26 2.21
N LEU A 135 13.76 9.79 2.14
CA LEU A 135 13.04 9.90 0.87
C LEU A 135 12.27 11.20 0.72
N THR A 136 12.20 11.68 -0.51
CA THR A 136 11.34 12.77 -0.96
C THR A 136 10.41 12.25 -2.04
N ILE A 137 9.10 12.28 -1.79
CA ILE A 137 8.06 11.99 -2.76
C ILE A 137 7.57 13.35 -3.28
N HIS A 138 7.83 13.65 -4.55
CA HIS A 138 7.47 14.94 -5.13
C HIS A 138 5.95 15.11 -5.28
N PRO A 139 5.42 16.34 -5.34
CA PRO A 139 3.99 16.58 -5.60
C PRO A 139 3.48 15.83 -6.84
N GLY A 140 2.29 15.25 -6.72
CA GLY A 140 1.68 14.47 -7.80
C GLY A 140 2.33 13.11 -8.05
N SER A 141 3.17 12.61 -7.14
CA SER A 141 3.79 11.29 -7.30
C SER A 141 2.89 10.17 -6.76
N TRP A 142 2.77 9.09 -7.53
CA TRP A 142 1.95 7.91 -7.24
C TRP A 142 2.69 6.64 -7.60
N HIS A 143 2.64 5.63 -6.74
CA HIS A 143 3.31 4.35 -6.94
C HIS A 143 2.51 3.18 -6.40
N LEU A 144 2.79 1.99 -6.95
CA LEU A 144 2.48 0.74 -6.28
C LEU A 144 3.54 0.48 -5.21
N GLU A 145 3.10 0.11 -4.01
CA GLU A 145 3.97 -0.39 -2.96
C GLU A 145 3.58 -1.84 -2.64
N TYR A 146 4.54 -2.75 -2.80
CA TYR A 146 4.38 -4.17 -2.53
C TYR A 146 5.37 -4.60 -1.46
N GLY A 147 4.84 -5.02 -0.31
CA GLY A 147 5.65 -5.56 0.77
C GLY A 147 5.54 -7.08 0.82
N ARG A 148 6.68 -7.78 0.90
CA ARG A 148 6.74 -9.24 1.06
C ARG A 148 7.65 -9.66 2.21
N GLY A 149 7.16 -10.55 3.07
CA GLY A 149 7.91 -11.02 4.23
C GLY A 149 7.01 -11.35 5.42
N ALA A 150 7.39 -10.93 6.62
CA ALA A 150 6.51 -11.04 7.79
C ALA A 150 5.71 -9.74 7.93
N VAL A 151 4.72 -9.51 7.06
CA VAL A 151 3.94 -8.26 7.03
C VAL A 151 3.26 -7.97 8.38
N ALA A 152 2.88 -8.99 9.15
CA ALA A 152 2.36 -8.79 10.50
C ALA A 152 3.32 -7.98 11.41
N THR A 153 4.64 -8.02 11.18
CA THR A 153 5.62 -7.24 11.96
C THR A 153 5.66 -5.76 11.59
N THR A 154 5.05 -5.36 10.47
CA THR A 154 4.95 -3.94 10.07
C THR A 154 3.75 -3.26 10.69
N LEU A 155 2.77 -4.03 11.20
CA LEU A 155 1.57 -3.50 11.83
C LEU A 155 1.88 -2.56 13.00
N PRO A 156 2.81 -2.82 13.92
CA PRO A 156 3.19 -1.83 14.93
C PRO A 156 3.66 -0.51 14.31
N PHE A 157 4.48 -0.51 13.26
CA PHE A 157 4.96 0.73 12.64
C PHE A 157 3.86 1.47 11.88
N ALA A 158 3.01 0.75 11.12
CA ALA A 158 1.88 1.32 10.40
C ALA A 158 0.74 1.77 11.34
N MET A 159 0.53 1.06 12.45
CA MET A 159 -0.49 1.35 13.46
C MET A 159 -0.01 2.37 14.49
N VAL A 160 1.30 2.51 14.76
CA VAL A 160 1.82 3.52 15.69
C VAL A 160 1.52 4.92 15.15
N ASP A 161 1.69 5.21 13.86
CA ASP A 161 1.27 6.52 13.34
C ASP A 161 -0.26 6.60 13.12
N THR A 162 -0.94 5.50 12.82
CA THR A 162 -2.41 5.51 12.74
C THR A 162 -3.08 5.66 14.12
N LEU A 163 -2.46 5.22 15.23
CA LEU A 163 -2.98 5.30 16.59
C LEU A 163 -2.42 6.51 17.37
N LEU A 164 -1.17 6.91 17.16
CA LEU A 164 -0.56 8.07 17.83
C LEU A 164 -0.77 9.38 17.06
N VAL A 165 -0.94 9.35 15.74
CA VAL A 165 -1.25 10.56 14.95
C VAL A 165 -2.74 10.68 14.59
N SER A 166 -3.55 9.62 14.78
CA SER A 166 -5.02 9.76 14.78
C SER A 166 -5.58 9.96 16.19
N LEU A 167 -5.15 11.02 16.87
CA LEU A 167 -6.09 11.80 17.69
C LEU A 167 -7.12 12.53 16.81
N GLU A 168 -7.54 11.94 15.69
CA GLU A 168 -8.81 12.24 15.04
C GLU A 168 -9.77 11.09 15.35
N ILE A 169 -10.47 11.25 16.49
CA ILE A 169 -11.54 10.38 17.01
C ILE A 169 -12.56 9.97 15.92
N GLU A 170 -12.76 10.81 14.89
CA GLU A 170 -13.71 10.59 13.81
C GLU A 170 -13.30 9.47 12.84
N SER A 171 -12.00 9.28 12.57
CA SER A 171 -11.53 8.24 11.64
C SER A 171 -11.62 6.83 12.27
N VAL A 172 -11.34 6.74 13.57
CA VAL A 172 -11.53 5.52 14.38
C VAL A 172 -13.03 5.18 14.48
N ARG A 173 -13.89 6.18 14.73
CA ARG A 173 -15.36 5.99 14.78
C ARG A 173 -15.90 5.41 13.48
N ARG A 174 -15.48 5.95 12.34
CA ARG A 174 -15.93 5.47 11.01
C ARG A 174 -15.47 4.04 10.74
N SER A 175 -14.24 3.72 11.09
CA SER A 175 -13.69 2.35 10.92
C SER A 175 -14.43 1.35 11.81
N ALA A 176 -14.70 1.69 13.06
CA ALA A 176 -15.42 0.83 14.00
C ALA A 176 -16.87 0.56 13.57
N VAL A 177 -17.56 1.56 13.01
CA VAL A 177 -18.91 1.40 12.46
C VAL A 177 -18.93 0.43 11.28
N GLU A 178 -17.94 0.49 10.39
CA GLU A 178 -17.86 -0.43 9.25
C GLU A 178 -17.50 -1.86 9.68
N PHE A 179 -16.59 -2.04 10.64
CA PHE A 179 -16.32 -3.36 11.24
C PHE A 179 -17.57 -3.94 11.93
N GLY A 180 -18.34 -3.11 12.65
CA GLY A 180 -19.58 -3.54 13.31
C GLY A 180 -20.68 -3.97 12.35
N LYS A 181 -20.83 -3.29 11.22
CA LYS A 181 -21.80 -3.67 10.17
C LYS A 181 -21.43 -5.01 9.51
N LEU A 182 -20.13 -5.24 9.27
CA LEU A 182 -19.63 -6.47 8.67
C LEU A 182 -19.75 -7.66 9.63
N ALA A 183 -19.51 -7.45 10.93
CA ALA A 183 -19.71 -8.48 11.95
C ALA A 183 -21.18 -8.88 12.11
N ARG A 184 -22.13 -7.92 12.12
CA ARG A 184 -23.57 -8.21 12.19
C ARG A 184 -24.11 -8.97 10.99
N ARG A 185 -23.57 -8.74 9.78
CA ARG A 185 -23.94 -9.49 8.58
C ARG A 185 -23.44 -10.94 8.62
N ARG A 186 -22.34 -11.22 9.32
CA ARG A 186 -21.83 -12.57 9.53
C ARG A 186 -22.69 -13.35 10.53
N PHE A 187 -23.07 -12.72 11.64
CA PHE A 187 -23.96 -13.35 12.63
C PHE A 187 -25.39 -13.62 12.12
N ARG A 188 -25.97 -12.73 11.30
CA ARG A 188 -27.30 -12.98 10.69
C ARG A 188 -27.32 -14.08 9.62
N ARG A 189 -26.17 -14.45 9.05
CA ARG A 189 -26.06 -15.57 8.11
C ARG A 189 -25.86 -16.91 8.85
N ASP A 190 -25.09 -16.93 9.93
CA ASP A 190 -24.92 -18.15 10.74
C ASP A 190 -26.22 -18.57 11.48
N GLU A 191 -27.12 -17.63 11.79
CA GLU A 191 -28.42 -17.94 12.43
C GLU A 191 -29.50 -18.45 11.46
N SER A 192 -29.29 -18.33 10.14
CA SER A 192 -30.29 -18.72 9.13
C SER A 192 -30.01 -20.09 8.45
N ASP A 193 -28.88 -20.72 8.74
CA ASP A 193 -28.47 -22.02 8.16
C ASP A 193 -28.34 -23.18 9.19
N ALA A 194 -28.97 -23.07 10.36
CA ALA A 194 -29.02 -24.17 11.33
C ALA A 194 -30.08 -25.23 10.93
N PRO A 195 -29.72 -26.51 10.70
CA PRO A 195 -30.65 -27.55 10.28
C PRO A 195 -31.63 -27.96 11.39
N LYS A 196 -32.92 -27.99 11.07
CA LYS A 196 -34.01 -28.43 11.95
C LYS A 196 -34.06 -29.97 12.08
N TRP A 197 -33.18 -30.59 12.85
CA TRP A 197 -33.44 -31.93 13.43
C TRP A 197 -32.67 -32.13 14.74
N VAL A 198 -33.41 -32.15 15.85
CA VAL A 198 -33.42 -33.15 16.96
C VAL A 198 -33.97 -32.46 18.21
N ARG A 199 -35.23 -32.85 18.52
CA ARG A 199 -35.98 -32.85 19.80
C ARG A 199 -35.93 -31.62 20.70
#